data_AF-A0A3D2R3Z0-F1
#
_entry.id   AF-A0A3D2R3Z0-F1
#
_cell.length_a   1.000
_cell.length_b   1.000
_cell.length_c   1.000
_cell.angle_alpha   90.00
_cell.angle_beta   90.00
_cell.angle_gamma   90.00
#
_symmetry.space_group_name_H-M   'P 1'
#
loop_
_entity.id
_entity.type
_entity.pdbx_description
1 polymer ?
#
loop_
_entity_poly.entity_id
_entity_poly.type
_entity_poly.pdbx_seq_one_letter_code
_entity_poly.pdbx_strand_id
1 'polypeptide(L)'
;MNKSIAILIFSLFTTIAWAQPAGLELNFQTVRSGDRFVSDGNTTGSPYYHDQYHKGSIYLNDKLAASNVLLKYNAYRDIFLAVTDLNTPDELAQVVTKAQGMKVLVNNEEFITLPSVNNRYELQYYQVVVRGEKITLLKKNYKLFVEGSRATTSLTRDVPSTYSDRGDFYLLSPSGDFTELPSSTKKVLALFPEDKKALSAAVKKYRLNLKKDIDLVRFIGYYNRL
;
A
#
# COMPACT_ATOMS: atom_id res chain seq x y z
N MET A 1 29.70 -0.55 -50.24
CA MET A 1 30.28 -0.30 -48.90
C MET A 1 29.24 0.45 -48.09
N ASN A 2 28.31 -0.27 -47.45
CA ASN A 2 27.18 0.33 -46.74
C ASN A 2 27.60 0.62 -45.30
N LYS A 3 27.72 1.90 -44.95
CA LYS A 3 28.00 2.35 -43.58
C LYS A 3 26.68 2.29 -42.80
N SER A 4 26.54 1.29 -41.94
CA SER A 4 25.48 1.25 -40.92
C SER A 4 25.77 2.34 -39.88
N ILE A 5 24.90 3.35 -39.82
CA ILE A 5 24.90 4.36 -38.76
C ILE A 5 24.25 3.71 -37.53
N ALA A 6 25.05 3.39 -36.53
CA ALA A 6 24.56 3.02 -35.21
C ALA A 6 24.07 4.30 -34.50
N ILE A 7 22.75 4.44 -34.34
CA ILE A 7 22.16 5.51 -33.55
C ILE A 7 22.32 5.12 -32.08
N LEU A 8 23.26 5.78 -31.41
CA LEU A 8 23.45 5.68 -29.97
C LEU A 8 22.31 6.45 -29.29
N ILE A 9 21.29 5.76 -28.79
CA ILE A 9 20.21 6.39 -28.02
C ILE A 9 20.76 6.73 -26.64
N PHE A 10 21.14 7.99 -26.44
CA PHE A 10 21.47 8.53 -25.13
C PHE A 10 20.16 8.73 -24.37
N SER A 11 19.80 7.82 -23.46
CA SER A 11 18.67 8.06 -22.57
C SER A 11 19.05 9.15 -21.57
N LEU A 12 18.60 10.37 -21.80
CA LEU A 12 18.63 11.41 -20.77
C LEU A 12 17.75 10.94 -19.61
N PHE A 13 18.35 10.66 -18.46
CA PHE A 13 17.63 10.52 -17.21
C PHE A 13 17.07 11.89 -16.84
N THR A 14 15.80 12.14 -17.12
CA THR A 14 15.11 13.32 -16.58
C THR A 14 14.90 13.09 -15.09
N THR A 15 15.74 13.72 -14.27
CA THR A 15 15.47 13.81 -12.84
C THR A 15 14.33 14.81 -12.63
N ILE A 16 13.16 14.30 -12.28
CA ILE A 16 12.10 15.15 -11.75
C ILE A 16 12.62 15.74 -10.43
N ALA A 17 12.74 17.06 -10.38
CA ALA A 17 13.22 17.78 -9.21
C ALA A 17 12.06 17.95 -8.22
N TRP A 18 12.09 17.17 -7.15
CA TRP A 18 11.17 17.32 -6.03
C TRP A 18 11.65 18.44 -5.10
N ALA A 19 10.73 19.17 -4.48
CA ALA A 19 11.08 20.08 -3.39
C ALA A 19 11.51 19.26 -2.16
N GLN A 20 12.81 19.04 -2.03
CA GLN A 20 13.44 18.33 -0.91
C GLN A 20 14.01 19.35 0.10
N PRO A 21 13.76 19.19 1.41
CA PRO A 21 14.50 19.94 2.41
C PRO A 21 15.95 19.43 2.50
N ALA A 22 16.88 20.33 2.83
CA ALA A 22 18.31 20.04 2.83
C ALA A 22 18.69 18.84 3.72
N GLY A 23 19.48 17.91 3.18
CA GLY A 23 20.15 16.85 3.95
C GLY A 23 19.39 15.53 4.10
N LEU A 24 18.28 15.31 3.39
CA LEU A 24 17.57 14.03 3.35
C LEU A 24 17.39 13.57 1.89
N GLU A 25 18.01 12.45 1.51
CA GLU A 25 17.88 11.91 0.16
C GLU A 25 16.68 10.95 0.06
N LEU A 26 15.64 11.35 -0.68
CA LEU A 26 14.63 10.42 -1.20
C LEU A 26 15.03 9.95 -2.58
N ASN A 27 15.01 8.63 -2.77
CA ASN A 27 15.34 8.01 -4.04
C ASN A 27 14.08 7.69 -4.83
N PHE A 28 14.06 8.12 -6.09
CA PHE A 28 13.02 7.83 -7.04
C PHE A 28 13.61 7.01 -8.19
N GLN A 29 12.85 6.02 -8.66
CA GLN A 29 13.25 5.19 -9.78
C GLN A 29 12.31 5.40 -10.95
N THR A 30 12.81 5.25 -12.18
CA THR A 30 11.93 5.18 -13.35
C THR A 30 11.04 3.95 -13.25
N VAL A 31 9.79 4.10 -13.65
CA VAL A 31 8.88 2.96 -13.64
C VAL A 31 9.34 1.89 -14.63
N ARG A 32 9.33 0.63 -14.21
CA ARG A 32 9.66 -0.51 -15.08
C ARG A 32 8.40 -1.04 -15.74
N SER A 33 8.54 -1.69 -16.90
CA SER A 33 7.41 -2.29 -17.64
C SER A 33 6.52 -3.18 -16.75
N GLY A 34 7.11 -3.97 -15.83
CA GLY A 34 6.36 -4.84 -14.91
C GLY A 34 5.64 -4.14 -13.75
N ASP A 35 5.86 -2.85 -13.53
CA ASP A 35 5.27 -2.11 -12.41
C ASP A 35 3.90 -1.53 -12.73
N ARG A 36 3.53 -1.51 -14.02
CA ARG A 36 2.33 -0.89 -14.54
C ARG A 36 1.56 -1.91 -15.33
N PHE A 37 0.85 -2.77 -14.61
CA PHE A 37 -0.05 -3.68 -15.28
C PHE A 37 -1.30 -2.90 -15.72
N VAL A 38 -1.49 -2.79 -17.02
CA VAL A 38 -2.79 -2.47 -17.62
C VAL A 38 -3.23 -3.73 -18.33
N SER A 39 -4.16 -4.37 -17.66
CA SER A 39 -4.89 -5.53 -18.11
C SER A 39 -5.68 -5.17 -19.38
N ASP A 40 -5.82 -6.12 -20.31
CA ASP A 40 -6.46 -5.85 -21.61
C ASP A 40 -7.84 -5.18 -21.41
N GLY A 41 -8.30 -4.39 -22.38
CA GLY A 41 -9.47 -3.50 -22.23
C GLY A 41 -10.78 -4.16 -21.78
N ASN A 42 -10.78 -5.47 -21.57
CA ASN A 42 -11.82 -6.28 -20.95
C ASN A 42 -11.50 -6.65 -19.48
N THR A 43 -10.83 -5.79 -18.72
CA THR A 43 -10.51 -6.11 -17.31
C THR A 43 -11.35 -5.30 -16.34
N THR A 44 -11.87 -5.99 -15.33
CA THR A 44 -12.65 -5.39 -14.26
C THR A 44 -11.76 -5.00 -13.08
N GLY A 45 -11.88 -3.75 -12.63
CA GLY A 45 -11.11 -3.21 -11.50
C GLY A 45 -9.77 -2.62 -11.93
N SER A 46 -8.93 -2.28 -10.96
CA SER A 46 -7.63 -1.65 -11.19
C SER A 46 -6.56 -2.18 -10.22
N PRO A 47 -5.27 -2.07 -10.56
CA PRO A 47 -4.18 -2.40 -9.63
C PRO A 47 -4.00 -1.35 -8.53
N TYR A 48 -4.76 -0.25 -8.58
CA TYR A 48 -4.57 0.92 -7.72
C TYR A 48 -5.52 0.91 -6.53
N TYR A 49 -5.02 1.33 -5.37
CA TYR A 49 -5.86 1.48 -4.18
C TYR A 49 -6.89 2.61 -4.36
N HIS A 50 -6.42 3.76 -4.84
CA HIS A 50 -7.24 4.83 -5.40
C HIS A 50 -6.79 5.07 -6.84
N ASP A 51 -7.74 5.19 -7.77
CA ASP A 51 -7.42 5.32 -9.20
C ASP A 51 -6.79 6.66 -9.57
N GLN A 52 -6.98 7.67 -8.73
CA GLN A 52 -6.51 9.03 -8.95
C GLN A 52 -5.20 9.31 -8.22
N TYR A 53 -4.42 10.24 -8.75
CA TYR A 53 -3.32 10.84 -8.01
C TYR A 53 -3.87 11.80 -6.97
N HIS A 54 -3.35 11.68 -5.75
CA HIS A 54 -3.66 12.57 -4.66
C HIS A 54 -2.41 13.29 -4.19
N LYS A 55 -2.57 14.56 -3.83
CA LYS A 55 -1.48 15.33 -3.25
C LYS A 55 -1.11 14.75 -1.89
N GLY A 56 0.19 14.62 -1.65
CA GLY A 56 0.74 14.02 -0.45
C GLY A 56 2.12 14.54 -0.08
N SER A 57 2.66 13.96 0.98
CA SER A 57 4.00 14.26 1.51
C SER A 57 4.66 12.97 1.97
N ILE A 58 5.97 12.91 1.79
CA ILE A 58 6.81 11.79 2.19
C ILE A 58 7.73 12.28 3.29
N TYR A 59 7.83 11.48 4.35
CA TYR A 59 8.69 11.68 5.49
C TYR A 59 9.64 10.49 5.60
N LEU A 60 10.84 10.74 6.09
CA LEU A 60 11.81 9.70 6.42
C LEU A 60 12.37 10.01 7.81
N ASN A 61 12.24 9.07 8.75
CA ASN A 61 12.61 9.25 10.15
C ASN A 61 12.00 10.54 10.74
N ASP A 62 10.70 10.72 10.50
CA ASP A 62 9.87 11.88 10.89
C ASP A 62 10.30 13.25 10.37
N LYS A 63 11.31 13.32 9.50
CA LYS A 63 11.67 14.54 8.77
C LYS A 63 10.93 14.57 7.45
N LEU A 64 10.36 15.73 7.12
CA LEU A 64 9.78 15.95 5.80
C LEU A 64 10.87 15.72 4.75
N ALA A 65 10.55 15.00 3.70
CA ALA A 65 11.53 14.55 2.71
C ALA A 65 11.09 14.92 1.29
N ALA A 66 9.78 14.88 1.01
CA ALA A 66 9.16 15.58 -0.10
C ALA A 66 7.77 16.08 0.30
N SER A 67 7.37 17.25 -0.20
CA SER A 67 6.05 17.82 0.03
C SER A 67 5.35 18.12 -1.29
N ASN A 68 4.02 18.20 -1.25
CA ASN A 68 3.19 18.56 -2.41
C ASN A 68 3.37 17.62 -3.61
N VAL A 69 3.72 16.36 -3.38
CA VAL A 69 3.91 15.34 -4.41
C VAL A 69 2.57 14.73 -4.79
N LEU A 70 2.29 14.55 -6.08
CA LEU A 70 1.11 13.81 -6.52
C LEU A 70 1.45 12.32 -6.48
N LEU A 71 0.75 11.57 -5.62
CA LEU A 71 1.02 10.17 -5.32
C LEU A 71 -0.17 9.29 -5.68
N LYS A 72 0.12 8.11 -6.21
CA LYS A 72 -0.88 7.07 -6.53
C LYS A 72 -0.34 5.71 -6.10
N TYR A 73 -1.10 5.01 -5.26
CA TYR A 73 -0.67 3.73 -4.69
C TYR A 73 -1.09 2.56 -5.59
N ASN A 74 -0.11 1.88 -6.18
CA ASN A 74 -0.33 0.59 -6.86
C ASN A 74 -0.26 -0.53 -5.81
N ALA A 75 -1.43 -0.99 -5.37
CA ALA A 75 -1.59 -2.01 -4.35
C ALA A 75 -1.38 -3.44 -4.89
N TYR A 76 -1.32 -3.64 -6.20
CA TYR A 76 -0.89 -4.91 -6.79
C TYR A 76 0.63 -5.12 -6.68
N ARG A 77 1.39 -4.05 -6.89
CA ARG A 77 2.87 -4.06 -6.89
C ARG A 77 3.47 -3.55 -5.58
N ASP A 78 2.63 -3.04 -4.68
CA ASP A 78 3.04 -2.41 -3.43
C ASP A 78 4.04 -1.27 -3.64
N ILE A 79 3.71 -0.34 -4.55
CA ILE A 79 4.56 0.83 -4.86
C ILE A 79 3.74 2.11 -4.91
N PHE A 80 4.36 3.22 -4.50
CA PHE A 80 3.83 4.55 -4.78
C PHE A 80 4.43 5.08 -6.08
N LEU A 81 3.56 5.46 -7.00
CA LEU A 81 3.89 6.27 -8.16
C LEU A 81 3.83 7.74 -7.78
N ALA A 82 4.75 8.54 -8.31
CA ALA A 82 4.89 9.95 -8.05
C ALA A 82 4.99 10.72 -9.38
N VAL A 83 4.20 11.78 -9.52
CA VAL A 83 4.25 12.72 -10.65
C VAL A 83 4.25 14.18 -10.16
N THR A 84 4.71 15.10 -10.99
CA THR A 84 4.64 16.55 -10.71
C THR A 84 3.46 17.24 -11.38
N ASP A 85 2.88 16.61 -12.41
CA ASP A 85 1.72 17.12 -13.15
C ASP A 85 0.68 16.00 -13.30
N LEU A 86 -0.60 16.31 -13.06
CA LEU A 86 -1.72 15.35 -13.17
C LEU A 86 -1.92 14.79 -14.58
N ASN A 87 -1.46 15.50 -15.61
CA ASN A 87 -1.48 15.06 -17.00
C ASN A 87 -0.31 14.13 -17.34
N THR A 88 0.63 13.95 -16.42
CA THR A 88 1.74 12.99 -16.61
C THR A 88 1.14 11.59 -16.68
N PRO A 89 1.30 10.87 -17.80
CA PRO A 89 0.83 9.50 -17.86
C PRO A 89 1.60 8.68 -16.84
N ASP A 90 0.97 7.63 -16.30
CA ASP A 90 1.66 6.65 -15.45
C ASP A 90 2.96 6.18 -16.16
N GLU A 91 2.97 6.20 -17.52
CA GLU A 91 4.12 6.45 -18.41
C GLU A 91 5.49 6.64 -17.77
N LEU A 92 5.52 7.83 -17.21
CA LEU A 92 6.64 8.67 -16.94
C LEU A 92 6.65 9.02 -15.46
N ALA A 93 5.76 8.40 -14.67
CA ALA A 93 5.78 8.49 -13.23
C ALA A 93 7.11 7.93 -12.70
N GLN A 94 7.44 8.34 -11.48
CA GLN A 94 8.56 7.81 -10.74
C GLN A 94 8.05 6.91 -9.61
N VAL A 95 8.79 5.84 -9.33
CA VAL A 95 8.54 4.96 -8.19
C VAL A 95 9.26 5.49 -6.96
N VAL A 96 8.52 5.68 -5.87
CA VAL A 96 9.11 6.01 -4.56
C VAL A 96 9.87 4.77 -4.04
N THR A 97 11.20 4.89 -3.88
CA THR A 97 12.00 3.81 -3.31
C THR A 97 11.70 3.67 -1.83
N LYS A 98 11.16 2.53 -1.41
CA LYS A 98 10.91 2.24 0.01
C LYS A 98 12.20 2.34 0.81
N ALA A 99 12.12 2.95 1.98
CA ALA A 99 13.21 3.03 2.94
C ALA A 99 12.66 2.80 4.34
N GLN A 100 13.46 2.23 5.24
CA GLN A 100 13.03 2.04 6.63
C GLN A 100 12.75 3.39 7.30
N GLY A 101 11.69 3.46 8.10
CA GLY A 101 11.25 4.71 8.73
C GLY A 101 10.57 5.69 7.77
N MET A 102 10.19 5.24 6.56
CA MET A 102 9.41 6.04 5.62
C MET A 102 7.93 6.09 6.04
N LYS A 103 7.36 7.28 5.94
CA LYS A 103 5.94 7.57 6.15
C LYS A 103 5.42 8.40 4.97
N VAL A 104 4.32 7.97 4.38
CA VAL A 104 3.65 8.64 3.26
C VAL A 104 2.28 9.11 3.75
N LEU A 105 2.04 10.41 3.69
CA LEU A 105 0.74 11.01 3.95
C LEU A 105 0.12 11.39 2.61
N VAL A 106 -1.03 10.81 2.28
CA VAL A 106 -1.69 11.02 0.98
C VAL A 106 -3.18 10.78 1.15
N ASN A 107 -4.02 11.65 0.56
CA ASN A 107 -5.49 11.50 0.62
C ASN A 107 -6.05 11.34 2.06
N ASN A 108 -5.50 12.06 3.04
CA ASN A 108 -5.85 11.94 4.46
C ASN A 108 -5.56 10.55 5.08
N GLU A 109 -4.82 9.71 4.38
CA GLU A 109 -4.37 8.41 4.82
C GLU A 109 -2.87 8.45 5.11
N GLU A 110 -2.46 7.63 6.06
CA GLU A 110 -1.06 7.44 6.40
C GLU A 110 -0.63 6.03 6.05
N PHE A 111 0.49 5.92 5.36
CA PHE A 111 1.17 4.67 5.08
C PHE A 111 2.56 4.71 5.70
N ILE A 112 2.96 3.63 6.35
CA ILE A 112 4.32 3.46 6.88
C ILE A 112 4.98 2.26 6.21
N THR A 113 6.30 2.29 6.09
CA THR A 113 7.07 1.13 5.64
C THR A 113 7.52 0.30 6.82
N LEU A 114 7.21 -1.00 6.79
CA LEU A 114 7.75 -1.98 7.72
C LEU A 114 8.28 -3.19 6.95
N PRO A 115 9.24 -3.95 7.51
CA PRO A 115 9.60 -5.25 6.96
C PRO A 115 8.41 -6.20 6.96
N SER A 116 8.31 -7.05 5.94
CA SER A 116 7.34 -8.14 5.91
C SER A 116 7.54 -9.07 7.10
N VAL A 117 6.44 -9.56 7.68
CA VAL A 117 6.46 -10.53 8.79
C VAL A 117 7.27 -11.79 8.41
N ASN A 118 7.24 -12.16 7.13
CA ASN A 118 7.92 -13.36 6.62
C ASN A 118 9.34 -13.08 6.10
N ASN A 119 9.68 -11.83 5.81
CA ASN A 119 10.96 -11.46 5.20
C ASN A 119 11.42 -10.07 5.65
N ARG A 120 12.43 -10.03 6.52
CA ARG A 120 12.98 -8.79 7.07
C ARG A 120 13.65 -7.87 6.04
N TYR A 121 14.02 -8.39 4.87
CA TYR A 121 14.66 -7.60 3.81
C TYR A 121 13.67 -7.02 2.81
N GLU A 122 12.39 -7.40 2.92
CA GLU A 122 11.32 -6.93 2.04
C GLU A 122 10.51 -5.87 2.77
N LEU A 123 10.70 -4.60 2.41
CA LEU A 123 9.87 -3.52 2.92
C LEU A 123 8.53 -3.48 2.19
N GLN A 124 7.47 -3.27 2.97
CA GLN A 124 6.10 -3.22 2.51
C GLN A 124 5.39 -1.96 3.05
N TYR A 125 4.45 -1.40 2.29
CA TYR A 125 3.60 -0.32 2.80
C TYR A 125 2.43 -0.87 3.62
N TYR A 126 2.17 -0.27 4.77
CA TYR A 126 1.03 -0.56 5.63
C TYR A 126 0.27 0.72 5.93
N GLN A 127 -1.04 0.74 5.69
CA GLN A 127 -1.91 1.84 6.07
C GLN A 127 -2.09 1.85 7.59
N VAL A 128 -1.91 3.01 8.22
CA VAL A 128 -2.23 3.22 9.63
C VAL A 128 -3.73 3.49 9.74
N VAL A 129 -4.47 2.52 10.27
CA VAL A 129 -5.94 2.61 10.40
C VAL A 129 -6.34 3.16 11.76
N VAL A 130 -5.65 2.74 12.83
CA VAL A 130 -5.83 3.28 14.17
C VAL A 130 -4.46 3.48 14.79
N ARG A 131 -4.12 4.74 15.10
CA ARG A 131 -2.96 5.04 15.94
C ARG A 131 -3.39 5.01 17.41
N GLY A 132 -2.61 4.33 18.24
CA GLY A 132 -2.87 4.27 19.68
C GLY A 132 -1.58 4.05 20.47
N GLU A 133 -1.60 4.49 21.73
CA GLU A 133 -0.46 4.40 22.64
C GLU A 133 -0.20 2.96 23.10
N LYS A 134 -1.24 2.11 23.19
CA LYS A 134 -1.08 0.70 23.53
C LYS A 134 -0.80 -0.18 22.31
N ILE A 135 -1.55 0.04 21.23
CA ILE A 135 -1.37 -0.68 19.97
C ILE A 135 -1.77 0.20 18.78
N THR A 136 -1.02 0.08 17.70
CA THR A 136 -1.39 0.63 16.39
C THR A 136 -1.96 -0.49 15.52
N LEU A 137 -3.14 -0.25 14.93
CA LEU A 137 -3.75 -1.13 13.93
C LEU A 137 -3.29 -0.69 12.53
N LEU A 138 -2.67 -1.62 11.83
CA LEU A 138 -2.18 -1.46 10.48
C LEU A 138 -2.99 -2.34 9.53
N LYS A 139 -3.15 -1.89 8.29
CA LYS A 139 -3.77 -2.67 7.21
C LYS A 139 -2.86 -2.71 6.00
N LYS A 140 -2.54 -3.91 5.54
CA LYS A 140 -1.88 -4.14 4.26
C LYS A 140 -2.94 -4.21 3.16
N ASN A 141 -3.15 -3.13 2.43
CA ASN A 141 -4.02 -3.15 1.26
C ASN A 141 -3.27 -3.74 0.06
N TYR A 142 -3.87 -4.72 -0.60
CA TYR A 142 -3.33 -5.33 -1.82
C TYR A 142 -4.43 -5.69 -2.81
N LYS A 143 -4.06 -5.84 -4.08
CA LYS A 143 -4.98 -6.29 -5.14
C LYS A 143 -4.65 -7.73 -5.51
N LEU A 144 -5.66 -8.59 -5.54
CA LEU A 144 -5.56 -9.92 -6.13
C LEU A 144 -5.91 -9.84 -7.62
N PHE A 145 -4.96 -10.18 -8.49
CA PHE A 145 -5.21 -10.33 -9.92
C PHE A 145 -5.61 -11.76 -10.25
N VAL A 146 -6.70 -11.92 -10.98
CA VAL A 146 -7.12 -13.20 -11.56
C VAL A 146 -7.23 -13.02 -13.06
N GLU A 147 -6.43 -13.79 -13.80
CA GLU A 147 -6.44 -13.77 -15.26
C GLU A 147 -7.78 -14.30 -15.79
N GLY A 148 -8.34 -13.56 -16.75
CA GLY A 148 -9.55 -13.96 -17.45
C GLY A 148 -9.27 -15.04 -18.50
N SER A 149 -10.27 -15.35 -19.31
CA SER A 149 -10.12 -16.26 -20.43
C SER A 149 -10.89 -15.76 -21.64
N ARG A 150 -10.29 -15.90 -22.83
CA ARG A 150 -10.96 -15.56 -24.08
C ARG A 150 -11.77 -16.74 -24.57
N ALA A 151 -12.91 -16.45 -25.16
CA ALA A 151 -13.73 -17.40 -25.87
C ALA A 151 -12.93 -18.01 -27.03
N THR A 152 -12.81 -19.33 -27.01
CA THR A 152 -12.17 -20.09 -28.09
C THR A 152 -13.18 -20.51 -29.16
N THR A 153 -14.48 -20.38 -28.88
CA THR A 153 -15.58 -20.73 -29.79
C THR A 153 -16.70 -19.68 -29.71
N SER A 154 -17.57 -19.64 -30.72
CA SER A 154 -18.77 -18.78 -30.72
C SER A 154 -19.82 -19.13 -29.66
N LEU A 155 -19.67 -20.27 -28.97
CA LEU A 155 -20.56 -20.75 -27.92
C LEU A 155 -20.11 -20.35 -26.50
N THR A 156 -18.84 -19.96 -26.35
CA THR A 156 -18.25 -19.53 -25.08
C THR A 156 -18.18 -18.00 -25.02
N ARG A 157 -18.33 -17.43 -23.83
CA ARG A 157 -18.15 -15.98 -23.60
C ARG A 157 -16.78 -15.70 -23.02
N ASP A 158 -16.26 -14.52 -23.31
CA ASP A 158 -15.06 -14.01 -22.66
C ASP A 158 -15.31 -13.85 -21.16
N VAL A 159 -14.36 -14.29 -20.35
CA VAL A 159 -14.28 -14.00 -18.92
C VAL A 159 -13.24 -12.89 -18.76
N PRO A 160 -13.64 -11.71 -18.25
CA PRO A 160 -12.71 -10.60 -18.06
C PRO A 160 -11.66 -10.96 -17.01
N SER A 161 -10.44 -10.44 -17.15
CA SER A 161 -9.50 -10.44 -16.02
C SER A 161 -10.07 -9.58 -14.89
N THR A 162 -9.68 -9.84 -13.65
CA THR A 162 -10.21 -9.10 -12.50
C THR A 162 -9.12 -8.70 -11.51
N TYR A 163 -9.24 -7.48 -10.99
CA TYR A 163 -8.57 -7.03 -9.78
C TYR A 163 -9.56 -6.96 -8.63
N SER A 164 -9.31 -7.71 -7.57
CA SER A 164 -10.13 -7.72 -6.36
C SER A 164 -9.38 -7.09 -5.19
N ASP A 165 -10.05 -6.19 -4.46
CA ASP A 165 -9.53 -5.63 -3.21
C ASP A 165 -9.40 -6.70 -2.14
N ARG A 166 -8.25 -6.68 -1.46
CA ARG A 166 -7.94 -7.51 -0.31
C ARG A 166 -7.20 -6.69 0.73
N GLY A 167 -7.24 -7.17 1.97
CA GLY A 167 -6.47 -6.54 3.02
C GLY A 167 -6.28 -7.44 4.22
N ASP A 168 -5.07 -7.44 4.73
CA ASP A 168 -4.68 -8.13 5.96
C ASP A 168 -4.37 -7.11 7.04
N PHE A 169 -4.74 -7.43 8.28
CA PHE A 169 -4.54 -6.54 9.42
C PHE A 169 -3.34 -6.97 10.25
N TYR A 170 -2.64 -6.00 10.82
CA TYR A 170 -1.47 -6.22 11.65
C TYR A 170 -1.55 -5.33 12.88
N LEU A 171 -0.96 -5.80 13.97
CA LEU A 171 -0.80 -5.06 15.21
C LEU A 171 0.67 -4.66 15.37
N LEU A 172 0.90 -3.41 15.70
CA LEU A 172 2.22 -2.87 16.05
C LEU A 172 2.18 -2.34 17.48
N SER A 173 3.00 -2.92 18.36
CA SER A 173 3.17 -2.44 19.73
C SER A 173 4.20 -1.31 19.84
N PRO A 174 4.19 -0.51 20.93
CA PRO A 174 5.23 0.48 21.20
C PRO A 174 6.63 -0.12 21.33
N SER A 175 6.75 -1.39 21.75
CA SER A 175 8.02 -2.13 21.80
C SER A 175 8.53 -2.54 20.42
N GLY A 176 7.71 -2.39 19.36
CA GLY A 176 8.04 -2.78 18.00
C GLY A 176 7.60 -4.20 17.63
N ASP A 177 6.82 -4.88 18.48
CA ASP A 177 6.26 -6.19 18.16
C ASP A 177 5.24 -6.03 17.02
N PHE A 178 5.51 -6.71 15.91
CA PHE A 178 4.73 -6.61 14.68
C PHE A 178 4.13 -7.97 14.34
N THR A 179 2.82 -8.10 14.46
CA THR A 179 2.12 -9.40 14.35
C THR A 179 0.92 -9.31 13.43
N GLU A 180 0.76 -10.31 12.55
CA GLU A 180 -0.43 -10.45 11.72
C GLU A 180 -1.66 -10.84 12.56
N LEU A 181 -2.78 -10.18 12.29
CA LEU A 181 -4.02 -10.37 13.00
C LEU A 181 -4.75 -11.62 12.46
N PRO A 182 -5.01 -12.63 13.30
CA PRO A 182 -5.67 -13.85 12.84
C PRO A 182 -7.14 -13.63 12.52
N SER A 183 -7.68 -14.40 11.57
CA SER A 183 -9.06 -14.26 11.08
C SER A 183 -10.17 -14.65 12.07
N SER A 184 -9.84 -15.23 13.24
CA SER A 184 -10.83 -15.70 14.21
C SER A 184 -10.84 -14.87 15.47
N THR A 185 -12.04 -14.45 15.90
CA THR A 185 -12.25 -13.66 17.13
C THR A 185 -11.56 -14.26 18.35
N LYS A 186 -11.62 -15.60 18.50
CA LYS A 186 -10.95 -16.30 19.62
C LYS A 186 -9.44 -16.11 19.60
N LYS A 187 -8.82 -16.19 18.42
CA LYS A 187 -7.37 -16.00 18.27
C LYS A 187 -6.99 -14.53 18.45
N VAL A 188 -7.79 -13.59 17.93
CA VAL A 188 -7.57 -12.14 18.16
C VAL A 188 -7.58 -11.82 19.66
N LEU A 189 -8.59 -12.31 20.40
CA LEU A 189 -8.66 -12.12 21.85
C LEU A 189 -7.50 -12.79 22.62
N ALA A 190 -6.84 -13.78 22.03
CA ALA A 190 -5.68 -14.43 22.64
C ALA A 190 -4.40 -13.57 22.54
N LEU A 191 -4.37 -12.59 21.63
CA LEU A 191 -3.25 -11.63 21.51
C LEU A 191 -3.24 -10.59 22.66
N PHE A 192 -4.32 -10.49 23.43
CA PHE A 192 -4.47 -9.53 24.52
C PHE A 192 -4.73 -10.26 25.86
N PRO A 193 -3.77 -11.04 26.39
CA PRO A 193 -4.01 -11.92 27.54
C PRO A 193 -4.46 -11.17 28.80
N GLU A 194 -3.88 -10.00 29.07
CA GLU A 194 -4.16 -9.19 30.27
C GLU A 194 -5.58 -8.59 30.24
N ASP A 195 -6.00 -8.05 29.09
CA ASP A 195 -7.30 -7.40 28.91
C ASP A 195 -8.39 -8.32 28.36
N LYS A 196 -8.08 -9.62 28.17
CA LYS A 196 -8.94 -10.59 27.48
C LYS A 196 -10.38 -10.61 28.00
N LYS A 197 -10.55 -10.50 29.32
CA LYS A 197 -11.89 -10.51 29.97
C LYS A 197 -12.69 -9.27 29.60
N ALA A 198 -12.09 -8.08 29.71
CA ALA A 198 -12.72 -6.81 29.37
C ALA A 198 -13.06 -6.74 27.87
N LEU A 199 -12.12 -7.15 27.02
CA LEU A 199 -12.29 -7.18 25.56
C LEU A 199 -13.36 -8.18 25.12
N SER A 200 -13.40 -9.37 25.73
CA SER A 200 -14.46 -10.36 25.46
C SER A 200 -15.84 -9.84 25.85
N ALA A 201 -15.94 -9.10 26.94
CA ALA A 201 -17.20 -8.46 27.36
C ALA A 201 -17.61 -7.37 26.36
N ALA A 202 -16.68 -6.54 25.89
CA ALA A 202 -16.94 -5.51 24.87
C ALA A 202 -17.44 -6.12 23.55
N VAL A 203 -16.77 -7.17 23.06
CA VAL A 203 -17.19 -7.89 21.84
C VAL A 203 -18.62 -8.40 21.95
N LYS A 204 -18.99 -8.99 23.10
CA LYS A 204 -20.36 -9.47 23.34
C LYS A 204 -21.37 -8.32 23.47
N LYS A 205 -21.06 -7.31 24.28
CA LYS A 205 -21.94 -6.16 24.56
C LYS A 205 -22.28 -5.39 23.29
N TYR A 206 -21.29 -5.11 22.45
CA TYR A 206 -21.46 -4.35 21.21
C TYR A 206 -21.66 -5.25 19.98
N ARG A 207 -21.76 -6.58 20.16
CA ARG A 207 -21.95 -7.58 19.09
C ARG A 207 -20.95 -7.42 17.94
N LEU A 208 -19.69 -7.13 18.28
CA LEU A 208 -18.65 -6.86 17.29
C LEU A 208 -18.30 -8.12 16.50
N ASN A 209 -18.28 -8.01 15.17
CA ASN A 209 -17.72 -9.04 14.31
C ASN A 209 -16.31 -8.65 13.90
N LEU A 210 -15.29 -9.19 14.57
CA LEU A 210 -13.89 -8.83 14.33
C LEU A 210 -13.36 -9.22 12.93
N LYS A 211 -14.17 -9.90 12.10
CA LYS A 211 -13.88 -10.11 10.67
C LYS A 211 -14.28 -8.92 9.79
N LYS A 212 -15.05 -7.97 10.32
CA LYS A 212 -15.45 -6.74 9.63
C LYS A 212 -14.51 -5.62 10.03
N ASP A 213 -13.91 -4.96 9.05
CA ASP A 213 -12.96 -3.85 9.24
C ASP A 213 -13.46 -2.80 10.24
N ILE A 214 -14.70 -2.34 10.10
CA ILE A 214 -15.30 -1.31 10.96
C ILE A 214 -15.38 -1.77 12.43
N ASP A 215 -15.75 -3.02 12.66
CA ASP A 215 -15.88 -3.56 14.02
C ASP A 215 -14.50 -3.85 14.62
N LEU A 216 -13.51 -4.23 13.81
CA LEU A 216 -12.12 -4.38 14.22
C LEU A 216 -11.51 -3.03 14.64
N VAL A 217 -11.74 -1.99 13.86
CA VAL A 217 -11.33 -0.61 14.20
C VAL A 217 -11.94 -0.17 15.53
N ARG A 218 -13.24 -0.42 15.74
CA ARG A 218 -13.91 -0.13 17.01
C ARG A 218 -13.34 -0.92 18.17
N PHE A 219 -13.03 -2.21 17.96
CA PHE A 219 -12.43 -3.08 18.95
C PHE A 219 -11.06 -2.57 19.39
N ILE A 220 -10.17 -2.26 18.45
CA ILE A 220 -8.83 -1.74 18.76
C ILE A 220 -8.92 -0.33 19.37
N GLY A 221 -9.82 0.52 18.88
CA GLY A 221 -10.08 1.83 19.47
C GLY A 221 -10.64 1.76 20.90
N TYR A 222 -11.36 0.69 21.25
CA TYR A 222 -11.76 0.43 22.64
C TYR A 222 -10.56 -0.03 23.47
N TYR A 223 -9.76 -0.97 22.98
CA TYR A 223 -8.56 -1.45 23.68
C TYR A 223 -7.58 -0.32 24.01
N ASN A 224 -7.32 0.59 23.07
CA ASN A 224 -6.46 1.75 23.28
C ASN A 224 -6.98 2.76 24.32
N ARG A 225 -8.24 2.64 24.77
CA ARG A 225 -8.86 3.50 25.78
C ARG A 225 -9.08 2.81 27.13
N LEU A 226 -8.74 1.53 27.25
CA LEU A 226 -8.67 0.83 28.54
C LEU A 226 -7.57 1.43 29.41
#